data_AF-A0A817RJG1-F1
#
_entry.id   AF-A0A817RJG1-F1
#
_cell.length_a   1.000
_cell.length_b   1.000
_cell.length_c   1.000
_cell.angle_alpha   90.00
_cell.angle_beta   90.00
_cell.angle_gamma   90.00
#
_symmetry.space_group_name_H-M   'P 1'
#
loop_
_entity.id
_entity.type
_entity.pdbx_description
1 polymer ?
#
loop_
_entity_poly.entity_id
_entity_poly.type
_entity_poly.pdbx_seq_one_letter_code
_entity_poly.pdbx_strand_id
1 'polypeptide(L)'
;MHQYIAIKCFPANTTAVIQPMDQGIIRTFNAYCRKHLVQHIIANANGAYSSDYIVITVLYAVCWIDSAWKFITETILRNTFKEAGLDNAVVSPDS
;
A
#
# COMPACT_ATOMS: atom_id res chain seq x y z
N MET A 1 -8.81 29.25 7.08
CA MET A 1 -8.37 28.95 5.70
C MET A 1 -9.09 27.67 5.30
N HIS A 2 -10.16 27.74 4.50
CA HIS A 2 -10.88 26.54 4.07
C HIS A 2 -10.12 25.93 2.89
N GLN A 3 -9.72 24.67 3.02
CA GLN A 3 -9.01 23.95 1.98
C GLN A 3 -10.05 23.41 0.98
N TYR A 4 -9.98 23.85 -0.27
CA TYR A 4 -10.85 23.35 -1.34
C TYR A 4 -10.35 21.97 -1.79
N ILE A 5 -11.22 20.96 -1.72
CA ILE A 5 -10.95 19.61 -2.21
C ILE A 5 -11.65 19.45 -3.57
N ALA A 6 -10.89 19.18 -4.62
CA ALA A 6 -11.42 18.90 -5.95
C ALA A 6 -11.46 17.38 -6.18
N ILE A 7 -12.61 16.87 -6.61
CA ILE A 7 -12.81 15.45 -6.95
C ILE A 7 -12.71 15.31 -8.47
N LYS A 8 -11.85 14.40 -8.95
CA LYS A 8 -11.76 14.03 -10.37
C LYS A 8 -12.25 12.61 -10.56
N CYS A 9 -13.21 12.43 -11.47
CA CYS A 9 -13.68 11.11 -11.86
C CYS A 9 -12.82 10.57 -13.01
N PHE A 10 -12.51 9.30 -12.93
CA PHE A 10 -11.73 8.58 -13.93
C PHE A 10 -12.63 7.98 -15.01
N PRO A 11 -12.15 7.80 -16.25
CA PRO A 11 -12.88 7.05 -17.27
C PRO A 11 -13.16 5.62 -16.80
N ALA A 12 -14.27 5.04 -17.26
CA ALA A 12 -14.62 3.66 -16.90
C ALA A 12 -13.50 2.67 -17.24
N ASN A 13 -13.32 1.64 -16.41
CA ASN A 13 -12.36 0.54 -16.60
C ASN A 13 -10.87 0.95 -16.67
N THR A 14 -10.51 2.13 -16.16
CA THR A 14 -9.11 2.59 -16.17
C THR A 14 -8.41 2.50 -14.81
N THR A 15 -9.10 2.01 -13.77
CA THR A 15 -8.58 1.95 -12.39
C THR A 15 -7.16 1.40 -12.29
N ALA A 16 -6.89 0.24 -12.87
CA ALA A 16 -5.58 -0.40 -12.83
C ALA A 16 -4.45 0.43 -13.48
N VAL A 17 -4.81 1.36 -14.39
CA VAL A 17 -3.86 2.16 -15.17
C VAL A 17 -3.66 3.54 -14.56
N ILE A 18 -4.69 4.17 -14.01
CA ILE A 18 -4.59 5.58 -13.59
C ILE A 18 -4.77 5.81 -12.09
N GLN A 19 -5.13 4.79 -11.31
CA GLN A 19 -5.14 4.92 -9.85
C GLN A 19 -3.78 4.52 -9.28
N PRO A 20 -3.07 5.42 -8.58
CA PRO A 20 -1.76 5.12 -7.97
C PRO A 20 -1.82 3.94 -7.00
N MET A 21 -2.95 3.74 -6.32
CA MET A 21 -3.11 2.63 -5.39
C MET A 21 -2.96 1.28 -6.11
N ASP A 22 -3.60 1.13 -7.27
CA ASP A 22 -3.60 -0.09 -8.09
C ASP A 22 -2.33 -0.23 -8.94
N GLN A 23 -1.67 0.88 -9.28
CA GLN A 23 -0.41 0.90 -10.07
C GLN A 23 0.82 0.34 -9.31
N GLY A 24 0.74 0.18 -7.98
CA GLY A 24 1.85 -0.47 -7.28
C GLY A 24 1.89 -0.29 -5.77
N ILE A 25 1.17 0.68 -5.20
CA ILE A 25 1.17 0.92 -3.76
C ILE A 25 0.56 -0.29 -3.03
N ILE A 26 -0.63 -0.75 -3.43
CA ILE A 26 -1.29 -1.93 -2.83
C ILE A 26 -0.42 -3.17 -3.01
N ARG A 27 0.16 -3.37 -4.19
CA ARG A 27 1.04 -4.52 -4.46
C ARG A 27 2.24 -4.54 -3.51
N THR A 28 2.89 -3.39 -3.35
CA THR A 28 4.07 -3.23 -2.49
C THR A 28 3.69 -3.44 -1.03
N PHE A 29 2.61 -2.79 -0.58
CA PHE A 29 2.07 -2.93 0.76
C PHE A 29 1.78 -4.40 1.11
N ASN A 30 1.04 -5.10 0.25
CA ASN A 30 0.71 -6.52 0.44
C ASN A 30 1.96 -7.42 0.47
N ALA A 31 2.98 -7.10 -0.32
CA ALA A 31 4.25 -7.83 -0.28
C ALA A 31 4.95 -7.69 1.08
N TYR A 32 4.93 -6.50 1.70
CA TYR A 32 5.49 -6.30 3.04
C TYR A 32 4.68 -6.99 4.13
N CYS A 33 3.34 -6.89 4.09
CA CYS A 33 2.48 -7.64 5.00
C CYS A 33 2.75 -9.16 4.90
N ARG A 34 2.86 -9.68 3.68
CA ARG A 34 3.19 -11.11 3.44
C ARG A 34 4.59 -11.47 3.92
N LYS A 35 5.57 -10.57 3.80
CA LYS A 35 6.92 -10.79 4.34
C LYS A 35 6.89 -10.98 5.86
N HIS A 36 6.17 -10.13 6.59
CA HIS A 36 6.00 -10.28 8.03
C HIS A 36 5.32 -11.59 8.41
N LEU A 37 4.27 -11.98 7.69
CA LEU A 37 3.61 -13.27 7.88
C LEU A 37 4.58 -14.44 7.72
N VAL A 38 5.37 -14.47 6.64
CA VAL A 38 6.33 -15.55 6.40
C VAL A 38 7.42 -15.57 7.48
N GLN A 39 7.92 -14.41 7.90
CA GLN A 39 8.89 -14.31 8.99
C GLN A 39 8.32 -14.85 10.31
N HIS A 40 7.06 -14.53 10.63
CA HIS A 40 6.37 -15.05 11.81
C HIS A 40 6.22 -16.57 11.74
N ILE A 41 5.81 -17.11 10.59
CA ILE A 41 5.71 -18.56 10.39
C ILE A 41 7.08 -19.22 10.61
N ILE A 42 8.15 -18.71 9.99
CA ILE A 42 9.50 -19.27 10.13
C ILE A 42 9.98 -19.22 11.59
N ALA A 43 9.76 -18.09 12.27
CA ALA A 43 10.18 -17.92 13.66
C ALA A 43 9.47 -18.87 14.64
N ASN A 44 8.23 -19.25 14.34
CA ASN A 44 7.42 -20.12 15.19
C ASN A 44 7.36 -21.58 14.69
N ALA A 45 7.95 -21.88 13.52
CA ALA A 45 7.98 -23.23 12.97
C ALA A 45 8.80 -24.19 13.83
N ASN A 46 9.88 -23.69 14.45
CA ASN A 46 10.73 -24.48 15.34
C ASN A 46 10.03 -24.68 16.69
N GLY A 47 9.28 -25.77 16.82
CA GLY A 47 8.52 -26.12 18.03
C GLY A 47 7.01 -26.27 17.80
N ALA A 48 6.51 -25.91 16.62
CA ALA A 48 5.14 -26.16 16.22
C ALA A 48 4.98 -27.60 15.70
N TYR A 49 4.07 -28.37 16.30
CA TYR A 49 3.72 -29.72 15.83
C TYR A 49 2.69 -29.70 14.67
N SER A 50 2.00 -28.57 14.47
CA SER A 50 1.02 -28.31 13.41
C SER A 50 1.00 -26.81 13.07
N SER A 51 0.47 -26.44 11.90
CA SER A 51 0.20 -25.05 11.54
C SER A 51 -0.74 -24.33 12.50
N ASP A 52 -1.58 -25.08 13.22
CA ASP A 52 -2.57 -24.53 14.17
C ASP A 52 -1.92 -23.81 15.36
N TYR A 53 -0.65 -24.09 15.64
CA TYR A 53 0.13 -23.44 16.69
C TYR A 53 0.65 -22.06 16.26
N ILE A 54 0.61 -21.74 14.96
CA ILE A 54 1.07 -20.46 14.42
C ILE A 54 -0.12 -19.49 14.39
N VAL A 55 -0.44 -18.93 15.56
CA VAL A 55 -1.55 -18.00 15.71
C VAL A 55 -1.15 -16.60 15.24
N ILE A 56 -2.04 -15.98 14.47
CA ILE A 56 -1.95 -14.57 14.06
C ILE A 56 -3.12 -13.83 14.68
N THR A 57 -2.82 -12.93 15.60
CA THR A 57 -3.81 -12.09 16.25
C THR A 57 -4.06 -10.81 15.45
N VAL A 58 -5.18 -10.13 15.74
CA VAL A 58 -5.47 -8.81 15.15
C VAL A 58 -4.38 -7.80 15.52
N LEU A 59 -3.80 -7.88 16.72
CA LEU A 59 -2.70 -7.01 17.13
C LEU A 59 -1.48 -7.18 16.20
N TYR A 60 -1.08 -8.43 15.90
CA TYR A 60 0.00 -8.67 14.94
C TYR A 60 -0.32 -8.10 13.56
N ALA A 61 -1.54 -8.32 13.06
CA ALA A 61 -1.96 -7.77 11.77
C ALA A 61 -1.87 -6.24 11.72
N VAL A 62 -2.35 -5.54 12.77
CA VAL A 62 -2.29 -4.07 12.85
C VAL A 62 -0.84 -3.58 12.91
N CYS A 63 0.02 -4.21 13.70
CA CYS A 63 1.45 -3.87 13.76
C CYS A 63 2.15 -4.10 12.40
N TRP A 64 1.83 -5.16 11.69
CA TRP A 64 2.40 -5.43 10.36
C TRP A 64 1.91 -4.45 9.31
N ILE A 65 0.64 -4.03 9.37
CA ILE A 65 0.08 -2.98 8.51
C ILE A 65 0.81 -1.65 8.72
N ASP A 66 0.99 -1.22 9.98
CA ASP A 66 1.75 -0.01 10.31
C ASP A 66 3.20 -0.09 9.82
N SER A 67 3.87 -1.22 10.05
CA SER A 67 5.24 -1.43 9.59
C SER A 67 5.36 -1.48 8.06
N ALA A 68 4.40 -2.10 7.37
CA ALA A 68 4.39 -2.19 5.92
C ALA A 68 4.19 -0.82 5.29
N TRP A 69 3.31 0.01 5.85
CA TRP A 69 3.10 1.38 5.39
C TRP A 69 4.38 2.22 5.53
N LYS A 70 5.07 2.13 6.67
CA LYS A 70 6.34 2.83 6.91
C LYS A 70 7.46 2.41 5.95
N PHE A 71 7.39 1.22 5.36
CA PHE A 71 8.37 0.77 4.37
C PHE A 71 8.15 1.41 2.99
N ILE A 72 6.94 1.84 2.67
CA ILE A 72 6.66 2.49 1.40
C ILE A 72 7.36 3.85 1.37
N THR A 73 8.43 3.93 0.61
CA THR A 73 9.26 5.14 0.53
C THR A 73 8.60 6.20 -0.35
N GLU A 74 9.01 7.45 -0.14
CA GLU A 74 8.61 8.57 -1.00
C GLU A 74 8.91 8.30 -2.48
N THR A 75 10.04 7.66 -2.77
CA THR A 75 10.41 7.27 -4.14
C THR A 75 9.39 6.31 -4.76
N ILE A 76 8.90 5.32 -4.00
CA ILE A 76 7.86 4.40 -4.49
C ILE A 76 6.59 5.17 -4.78
N LEU A 77 6.15 6.04 -3.86
CA LEU A 77 4.97 6.87 -4.04
C LEU A 77 5.10 7.77 -5.29
N ARG A 78 6.20 8.50 -5.42
CA ARG A 78 6.45 9.39 -6.57
C ARG A 78 6.43 8.63 -7.89
N ASN A 79 7.12 7.49 -7.95
CA ASN A 79 7.13 6.66 -9.15
C ASN A 79 5.72 6.16 -9.50
N THR A 80 4.96 5.68 -8.51
CA THR A 80 3.60 5.18 -8.79
C THR A 80 2.62 6.29 -9.22
N PHE A 81 2.73 7.49 -8.65
CA PHE A 81 1.95 8.64 -9.11
C PHE A 81 2.36 9.10 -10.51
N LYS A 82 3.64 9.02 -10.85
CA LYS A 82 4.15 9.30 -12.20
C LYS A 82 3.64 8.29 -13.23
N GLU A 83 3.70 7.00 -12.93
CA GLU A 83 3.15 5.95 -13.81
C GLU A 83 1.64 6.09 -14.01
N ALA A 84 0.92 6.62 -13.01
CA ALA A 84 -0.50 6.95 -13.10
C ALA A 84 -0.78 8.25 -13.89
N GLY A 85 0.24 8.98 -14.35
CA GLY A 85 0.11 10.26 -15.06
C GLY A 85 -0.33 11.43 -14.17
N LEU A 86 -0.10 11.34 -12.86
CA LEU A 86 -0.51 12.33 -11.86
C LEU A 86 0.68 13.15 -11.29
N ASP A 87 1.86 13.06 -11.91
CA ASP A 87 3.05 13.84 -11.51
C ASP A 87 2.97 15.32 -11.92
N ASN A 88 2.17 15.63 -12.94
CA ASN A 88 1.95 16.98 -13.46
C ASN A 88 0.50 17.41 -13.26
N ALA A 89 0.08 17.58 -12.00
CA ALA A 89 -1.07 18.44 -11.74
C ALA A 89 -0.66 19.87 -12.08
N VAL A 90 -0.89 20.28 -13.34
CA VAL A 90 -0.84 21.69 -13.75
C VAL A 90 -1.73 22.43 -12.78
N VAL A 91 -1.13 23.17 -11.86
CA VAL A 91 -1.80 24.29 -11.20
C VAL A 91 -1.98 25.29 -12.32
N SER A 92 -3.14 25.29 -12.96
CA SER A 92 -3.52 26.42 -13.81
C SER A 92 -3.63 27.61 -12.87
N PRO A 93 -2.75 28.62 -12.97
CA PRO A 93 -3.09 29.92 -12.42
C PRO A 93 -4.20 30.46 -13.31
N ASP A 94 -5.32 30.82 -12.70
CA ASP A 94 -6.40 31.59 -13.32
C ASP A 94 -7.37 30.78 -14.21
N SER A 95 -8.53 30.49 -13.61
CA SER A 95 -9.83 30.47 -14.27
C SER A 95 -10.85 31.15 -13.36
#